data_AF-A0AAT9P4H2-F1
#
_entry.id   AF-A0AAT9P4H2-F1
#
_cell.length_a   1.000
_cell.length_b   1.000
_cell.length_c   1.000
_cell.angle_alpha   90.00
_cell.angle_beta   90.00
_cell.angle_gamma   90.00
#
_symmetry.space_group_name_H-M   'P 1'
#
loop_
_entity.id
_entity.type
_entity.pdbx_description
1 polymer ?
#
loop_
_entity_poly.entity_id
_entity_poly.type
_entity_poly.pdbx_seq_one_letter_code
_entity_poly.pdbx_strand_id
1 'polypeptide(L)'
;MTEELNLEQEVEKDFLKEITLVNSAGAERTITAPKVIPGRVYRKAISLGYKERKLTYKNDGKGKYELDEEGNFIPERFTEEKELELLNIYEEFIVEYFNNQFTVEDLQDGLDARVYQETLLHAYHSALGNRTVPVKK
;
A
#
# COMPACT_ATOMS: atom_id res chain seq x y z
N MET A 1 -15.45 6.42 42.55
CA MET A 1 -15.29 7.33 41.40
C MET A 1 -14.14 6.77 40.61
N THR A 2 -14.50 6.15 39.50
CA THR A 2 -13.69 5.20 38.74
C THR A 2 -12.70 5.94 37.84
N GLU A 3 -11.54 5.31 37.69
CA GLU A 3 -10.37 5.74 36.94
C GLU A 3 -10.72 6.14 35.49
N GLU A 4 -10.23 7.30 35.07
CA GLU A 4 -10.14 7.70 33.67
C GLU A 4 -9.13 6.79 32.97
N LEU A 5 -9.63 5.70 32.39
CA LEU A 5 -8.87 4.88 31.47
C LEU A 5 -8.71 5.64 30.15
N ASN A 6 -7.46 5.98 29.82
CA ASN A 6 -6.99 6.37 28.50
C ASN A 6 -7.64 5.48 27.43
N LEU A 7 -8.54 6.07 26.64
CA LEU A 7 -8.94 5.51 25.34
C LEU A 7 -7.74 5.70 24.42
N GLU A 8 -6.93 4.66 24.26
CA GLU A 8 -6.02 4.53 23.13
C GLU A 8 -6.86 4.74 21.86
N GLN A 9 -6.66 5.87 21.18
CA GLN A 9 -7.30 6.14 19.90
C GLN A 9 -6.78 5.13 18.89
N GLU A 10 -7.58 4.11 18.59
CA GLU A 10 -7.42 3.30 17.39
C GLU A 10 -7.58 4.23 16.18
N VAL A 11 -6.46 4.61 15.55
CA VAL A 11 -6.50 5.38 14.30
C VAL A 11 -6.88 4.41 13.19
N GLU A 12 -8.18 4.30 12.92
CA GLU A 12 -8.69 3.70 11.69
C GLU A 12 -8.13 4.52 10.52
N LYS A 13 -7.14 3.98 9.78
CA LYS A 13 -6.74 4.55 8.50
C LYS A 13 -7.91 4.39 7.53
N ASP A 14 -8.78 5.39 7.51
CA ASP A 14 -9.90 5.54 6.58
C ASP A 14 -9.51 5.03 5.19
N PHE A 15 -10.37 4.28 4.49
CA PHE A 15 -10.05 3.81 3.12
C PHE A 15 -9.65 5.00 2.23
N LEU A 16 -8.67 4.81 1.34
CA LEU A 16 -8.29 5.81 0.34
C LEU A 16 -9.46 6.00 -0.63
N LYS A 17 -10.22 7.09 -0.44
CA LYS A 17 -11.46 7.38 -1.18
C LYS A 17 -11.19 8.11 -2.48
N GLU A 18 -10.17 8.94 -2.53
CA GLU A 18 -9.83 9.77 -3.69
C GLU A 18 -8.36 10.16 -3.71
N ILE A 19 -7.90 10.53 -4.89
CA ILE A 19 -6.61 11.21 -5.10
C ILE A 19 -6.84 12.41 -6.00
N THR A 20 -6.01 13.44 -5.86
CA THR A 20 -5.98 14.58 -6.78
C THR A 20 -4.66 14.57 -7.54
N LEU A 21 -4.75 14.60 -8.87
CA LEU A 21 -3.60 14.70 -9.77
C LEU A 21 -3.60 16.07 -10.45
N VAL A 22 -2.42 16.67 -10.58
CA VAL A 22 -2.23 17.98 -11.22
C VAL A 22 -1.40 17.80 -12.49
N ASN A 23 -1.93 18.18 -13.65
CA ASN A 23 -1.13 18.05 -14.88
C ASN A 23 -0.08 19.18 -15.02
N SER A 24 0.77 19.09 -16.04
CA SER A 24 1.82 20.08 -16.33
C SER A 24 1.32 21.50 -16.62
N ALA A 25 0.03 21.68 -16.94
CA ALA A 25 -0.61 22.97 -17.09
C ALA A 25 -1.20 23.53 -15.78
N GLY A 26 -1.05 22.80 -14.67
CA GLY A 26 -1.61 23.14 -13.36
C GLY A 26 -3.09 22.79 -13.20
N ALA A 27 -3.68 22.03 -14.12
CA ALA A 27 -5.08 21.63 -14.01
C ALA A 27 -5.23 20.43 -13.09
N GLU A 28 -6.09 20.57 -12.08
CA GLU A 28 -6.35 19.52 -11.10
C GLU A 28 -7.48 18.59 -11.55
N ARG A 29 -7.34 17.30 -11.25
CA ARG A 29 -8.36 16.28 -11.44
C ARG A 29 -8.42 15.38 -10.22
N THR A 30 -9.57 15.38 -9.55
CA THR A 30 -9.86 14.42 -8.46
C THR A 30 -10.42 13.13 -9.05
N ILE A 31 -9.87 12.01 -8.60
CA ILE A 31 -10.22 10.67 -9.05
C ILE A 31 -10.71 9.88 -7.84
N THR A 32 -11.93 9.37 -7.93
CA THR A 32 -12.57 8.65 -6.83
C THR A 32 -12.35 7.14 -6.97
N ALA A 33 -12.07 6.49 -5.86
CA ALA A 33 -11.95 5.04 -5.76
C ALA A 33 -13.33 4.38 -5.97
N PRO A 34 -13.37 3.13 -6.45
CA PRO A 34 -14.63 2.40 -6.53
C PRO A 34 -15.24 2.20 -5.14
N LYS A 35 -16.57 2.31 -5.04
CA LYS A 35 -17.31 2.12 -3.77
C LYS A 35 -17.05 0.77 -3.09
N VAL A 36 -16.72 -0.24 -3.88
CA VAL A 36 -16.36 -1.58 -3.42
C VAL A 36 -15.06 -1.96 -4.11
N ILE A 37 -14.05 -2.29 -3.32
CA ILE A 37 -12.76 -2.74 -3.83
C ILE A 37 -12.97 -4.09 -4.56
N PRO A 38 -12.63 -4.18 -5.86
CA PRO A 38 -12.78 -5.43 -6.58
C PRO A 38 -11.92 -6.54 -5.98
N GLY A 39 -12.44 -7.77 -5.90
CA GLY A 39 -11.68 -8.90 -5.35
C GLY A 39 -10.35 -9.20 -6.06
N ARG A 40 -10.17 -8.75 -7.31
CA ARG A 40 -8.88 -8.82 -8.03
C ARG A 40 -7.82 -7.91 -7.40
N VAL A 41 -8.22 -6.71 -6.96
CA VAL A 41 -7.33 -5.72 -6.32
C VAL A 41 -6.88 -6.26 -4.97
N TYR A 42 -7.80 -6.84 -4.18
CA TYR A 42 -7.46 -7.53 -2.93
C TYR A 42 -6.44 -8.65 -3.13
N ARG A 43 -6.66 -9.53 -4.12
CA ARG A 43 -5.70 -10.61 -4.43
C ARG A 43 -4.34 -10.06 -4.89
N LYS A 44 -4.34 -8.97 -5.66
CA LYS A 44 -3.10 -8.31 -6.08
C LYS A 44 -2.35 -7.71 -4.88
N ALA A 45 -3.06 -7.10 -3.93
CA ALA A 45 -2.45 -6.62 -2.69
C ALA A 45 -1.82 -7.77 -1.88
N ILE A 46 -2.52 -8.90 -1.72
CA ILE A 46 -1.91 -10.09 -1.09
C ILE A 46 -0.63 -10.51 -1.82
N SER A 47 -0.67 -10.59 -3.15
CA SER A 47 0.50 -10.96 -3.95
C SER A 47 1.64 -9.95 -3.79
N LEU A 48 1.33 -8.66 -3.69
CA LEU A 48 2.30 -7.58 -3.47
C LEU A 48 3.02 -7.79 -2.13
N GLY A 49 2.30 -8.08 -1.05
CA GLY A 49 2.91 -8.35 0.26
C GLY A 49 3.82 -9.59 0.29
N TYR A 50 3.66 -10.55 -0.64
CA TYR A 50 4.63 -11.63 -0.82
C TYR A 50 5.86 -11.19 -1.61
N LYS A 51 5.67 -10.38 -2.67
CA LYS A 51 6.77 -9.82 -3.46
C LYS A 51 7.64 -8.89 -2.62
N GLU A 52 7.01 -8.02 -1.84
CA GLU A 52 7.67 -7.11 -0.91
C GLU A 52 8.56 -7.88 0.07
N ARG A 53 8.00 -8.88 0.76
CA ARG A 53 8.77 -9.72 1.69
C ARG A 53 9.95 -10.42 1.02
N LYS A 54 9.80 -10.86 -0.22
CA LYS A 54 10.89 -11.49 -0.99
C LYS A 54 12.02 -10.50 -1.33
N LEU A 55 11.70 -9.23 -1.54
CA LEU A 55 12.70 -8.19 -1.83
C LEU A 55 13.37 -7.67 -0.55
N THR A 56 12.63 -7.67 0.57
CA THR A 56 13.08 -7.11 1.86
C THR A 56 13.86 -8.10 2.71
N TYR A 57 13.59 -9.40 2.65
CA TYR A 57 14.17 -10.40 3.55
C TYR A 57 14.91 -11.51 2.81
N LYS A 58 15.99 -12.00 3.44
CA LYS A 58 16.78 -13.12 2.90
C LYS A 58 15.93 -14.39 2.82
N ASN A 59 16.09 -15.11 1.72
CA ASN A 59 15.41 -16.38 1.46
C ASN A 59 16.43 -17.47 1.11
N ASP A 60 16.21 -18.68 1.63
CA ASP A 60 17.08 -19.83 1.44
C ASP A 60 17.03 -20.45 0.01
N GLY A 61 16.32 -19.80 -0.92
CA GLY A 61 16.10 -20.27 -2.29
C GLY A 61 15.09 -21.42 -2.41
N LYS A 62 14.57 -21.92 -1.29
CA LYS A 62 13.54 -22.97 -1.19
C LYS A 62 12.22 -22.43 -0.64
N GLY A 63 12.11 -21.12 -0.51
CA GLY A 63 10.89 -20.43 -0.08
C GLY A 63 10.80 -20.21 1.42
N LYS A 64 11.83 -20.56 2.21
CA LYS A 64 11.90 -20.20 3.63
C LYS A 64 12.74 -18.95 3.81
N TYR A 65 12.32 -18.10 4.73
CA TYR A 65 13.06 -16.90 5.10
C TYR A 65 14.09 -17.22 6.17
N GLU A 66 15.25 -16.58 6.08
CA GLU A 66 16.29 -16.72 7.10
C GLU A 66 15.91 -15.93 8.35
N LEU A 67 16.18 -16.53 9.51
CA LEU A 67 15.93 -15.94 10.83
C LEU A 67 17.26 -15.76 11.57
N ASP A 68 17.38 -14.70 12.35
CA ASP A 68 18.50 -14.50 13.28
C ASP A 68 18.38 -15.41 14.52
N GLU A 69 19.33 -15.30 15.44
CA GLU A 69 19.37 -16.09 16.68
C GLU A 69 18.17 -15.82 17.62
N GLU A 70 17.48 -14.69 17.43
CA GLU A 70 16.30 -14.27 18.18
C GLU A 70 14.98 -14.65 17.48
N GLY A 71 15.05 -15.20 16.26
CA GLY A 71 13.89 -15.61 15.47
C GLY A 71 13.29 -14.49 14.61
N ASN A 72 13.98 -13.37 14.42
CA ASN A 72 13.54 -12.27 13.55
C ASN A 72 14.00 -12.50 12.10
N PHE A 73 13.21 -12.04 11.12
CA PHE A 73 13.61 -12.11 9.71
C PHE A 73 14.86 -11.29 9.43
N ILE A 74 15.85 -11.90 8.78
CA ILE A 74 17.07 -11.21 8.40
C ILE A 74 16.80 -10.34 7.16
N PRO A 75 17.00 -9.01 7.24
CA PRO A 75 16.83 -8.14 6.09
C PRO A 75 17.86 -8.48 5.01
N GLU A 76 17.40 -8.50 3.79
CA GLU A 76 18.24 -8.56 2.61
C GLU A 76 18.93 -7.21 2.42
N ARG A 77 20.13 -7.20 1.80
CA ARG A 77 20.75 -5.92 1.44
C ARG A 77 19.83 -5.18 0.47
N PHE A 78 19.34 -4.02 0.92
CA PHE A 78 18.49 -3.14 0.14
C PHE A 78 19.38 -2.33 -0.81
N THR A 79 19.08 -2.41 -2.11
CA THR A 79 19.79 -1.73 -3.19
C THR A 79 18.82 -0.78 -3.90
N GLU A 80 19.35 0.26 -4.56
CA GLU A 80 18.53 1.20 -5.35
C GLU A 80 17.64 0.48 -6.38
N GLU A 81 18.17 -0.58 -7.02
CA GLU A 81 17.42 -1.41 -7.96
C GLU A 81 16.17 -2.05 -7.33
N LYS A 82 16.27 -2.54 -6.09
CA LYS A 82 15.14 -3.14 -5.36
C LYS A 82 14.15 -2.09 -4.89
N GLU A 83 14.64 -0.92 -4.51
CA GLU A 83 13.80 0.22 -4.14
C GLU A 83 12.94 0.64 -5.33
N LEU A 84 13.54 0.76 -6.52
CA LEU A 84 12.83 1.05 -7.76
C LEU A 84 11.84 -0.07 -8.14
N GLU A 85 12.23 -1.35 -7.98
CA GLU A 85 11.32 -2.47 -8.22
C GLU A 85 10.09 -2.41 -7.30
N LEU A 86 10.29 -2.12 -6.01
CA LEU A 86 9.20 -1.96 -5.05
C LEU A 86 8.31 -0.78 -5.41
N LEU A 87 8.90 0.38 -5.72
CA LEU A 87 8.18 1.58 -6.11
C LEU A 87 7.27 1.31 -7.31
N ASN A 88 7.82 0.74 -8.38
CA ASN A 88 7.06 0.42 -9.60
C ASN A 88 5.87 -0.49 -9.31
N ILE A 89 6.05 -1.49 -8.45
CA ILE A 89 4.96 -2.42 -8.08
C ILE A 89 3.83 -1.68 -7.33
N TYR A 90 4.16 -0.71 -6.46
CA TYR A 90 3.19 0.09 -5.74
C TYR A 90 2.46 1.10 -6.67
N GLU A 91 3.16 1.69 -7.63
CA GLU A 91 2.58 2.59 -8.63
C GLU A 91 1.58 1.87 -9.55
N GLU A 92 1.95 0.70 -10.07
CA GLU A 92 1.03 -0.14 -10.83
C GLU A 92 -0.18 -0.58 -10.00
N PHE A 93 0.02 -0.75 -8.69
CA PHE A 93 -1.03 -1.19 -7.78
C PHE A 93 -2.08 -0.10 -7.58
N ILE A 94 -1.68 1.14 -7.30
CA ILE A 94 -2.63 2.24 -7.05
C ILE A 94 -3.47 2.55 -8.30
N VAL A 95 -2.88 2.44 -9.50
CA VAL A 95 -3.60 2.57 -10.77
C VAL A 95 -4.73 1.54 -10.85
N GLU A 96 -4.46 0.29 -10.50
CA GLU A 96 -5.49 -0.76 -10.49
C GLU A 96 -6.52 -0.56 -9.37
N TYR A 97 -6.09 -0.08 -8.18
CA TYR A 97 -6.96 0.26 -7.06
C TYR A 97 -8.03 1.28 -7.48
N PHE A 98 -7.65 2.29 -8.25
CA PHE A 98 -8.55 3.27 -8.86
C PHE A 98 -9.17 2.82 -10.18
N ASN A 99 -9.17 1.52 -10.48
CA ASN A 99 -9.80 0.95 -11.68
C ASN A 99 -9.28 1.53 -13.01
N ASN A 100 -7.98 1.84 -13.08
CA ASN A 100 -7.28 2.34 -14.27
C ASN A 100 -7.85 3.65 -14.84
N GLN A 101 -8.32 4.56 -13.97
CA GLN A 101 -8.83 5.88 -14.37
C GLN A 101 -7.73 6.89 -14.74
N PHE A 102 -6.47 6.52 -14.49
CA PHE A 102 -5.22 7.24 -14.77
C PHE A 102 -4.09 6.23 -15.02
N THR A 103 -2.95 6.70 -15.52
CA THR A 103 -1.74 5.90 -15.82
C THR A 103 -0.64 6.08 -14.75
N VAL A 104 0.42 5.27 -14.78
CA VAL A 104 1.56 5.46 -13.87
C VAL A 104 2.23 6.81 -14.15
N GLU A 105 2.33 7.20 -15.41
CA GLU A 105 2.87 8.49 -15.82
C GLU A 105 2.03 9.66 -15.27
N ASP A 106 0.70 9.58 -15.36
CA ASP A 106 -0.19 10.60 -14.77
C ASP A 106 0.01 10.73 -13.24
N LEU A 107 0.30 9.61 -12.57
CA LEU A 107 0.56 9.58 -11.13
C LEU A 107 1.90 10.23 -10.79
N GLN A 108 2.97 9.82 -11.48
CA GLN A 108 4.34 10.32 -11.26
C GLN A 108 4.44 11.83 -11.53
N ASP A 109 3.80 12.31 -12.59
CA ASP A 109 3.80 13.72 -12.96
C ASP A 109 2.84 14.55 -12.11
N GLY A 110 1.75 13.93 -11.62
CA GLY A 110 0.62 14.67 -11.08
C GLY A 110 0.38 14.57 -9.58
N LEU A 111 0.96 13.59 -8.88
CA LEU A 111 0.81 13.47 -7.44
C LEU A 111 1.92 14.25 -6.70
N ASP A 112 1.54 14.98 -5.65
CA ASP A 112 2.49 15.75 -4.84
C ASP A 112 3.54 14.83 -4.18
N ALA A 113 4.81 15.12 -4.46
CA ALA A 113 5.97 14.38 -3.96
C ALA A 113 5.97 14.22 -2.43
N ARG A 114 5.38 15.18 -1.68
CA ARG A 114 5.31 15.15 -0.21
C ARG A 114 4.43 14.03 0.34
N VAL A 115 3.41 13.62 -0.42
CA VAL A 115 2.45 12.60 -0.02
C VAL A 115 2.53 11.34 -0.89
N TYR A 116 3.45 11.32 -1.86
CA TYR A 116 3.54 10.28 -2.89
C TYR A 116 3.63 8.87 -2.28
N GLN A 117 4.68 8.64 -1.49
CA GLN A 117 4.93 7.34 -0.87
C GLN A 117 3.82 6.95 0.13
N GLU A 118 3.32 7.91 0.90
CA GLU A 118 2.22 7.68 1.84
C GLU A 118 0.94 7.24 1.10
N THR A 119 0.61 7.90 0.00
CA THR A 119 -0.58 7.61 -0.82
C THR A 119 -0.50 6.21 -1.44
N LEU A 120 0.67 5.83 -1.95
CA LEU A 120 0.92 4.48 -2.48
C LEU A 120 0.66 3.40 -1.43
N LEU A 121 1.25 3.57 -0.23
CA LEU A 121 1.07 2.64 0.88
C LEU A 121 -0.38 2.65 1.39
N HIS A 122 -1.03 3.81 1.39
CA HIS A 122 -2.43 3.93 1.80
C HIS A 122 -3.37 3.17 0.86
N ALA A 123 -3.15 3.21 -0.45
CA ALA A 123 -3.90 2.41 -1.41
C ALA A 123 -3.73 0.90 -1.13
N TYR A 124 -2.49 0.46 -0.91
CA TYR A 124 -2.17 -0.93 -0.57
C TYR A 124 -2.88 -1.40 0.71
N HIS A 125 -2.78 -0.64 1.79
CA HIS A 125 -3.44 -0.97 3.06
C HIS A 125 -4.97 -0.92 2.95
N SER A 126 -5.51 0.05 2.21
CA SER A 126 -6.94 0.14 1.91
C SER A 126 -7.43 -1.11 1.20
N ALA A 127 -6.66 -1.63 0.26
CA ALA A 127 -7.02 -2.83 -0.48
C ALA A 127 -7.01 -4.12 0.35
N LEU A 128 -6.07 -4.26 1.29
CA LEU A 128 -6.07 -5.37 2.25
C LEU A 128 -7.21 -5.27 3.26
N GLY A 129 -7.88 -4.11 3.30
CA GLY A 129 -8.78 -3.69 4.34
C GLY A 129 -7.99 -3.36 5.61
N ASN A 130 -8.27 -2.22 6.23
CA ASN A 130 -8.32 -2.27 7.70
C ASN A 130 -9.27 -3.42 8.04
N ARG A 131 -8.94 -4.26 9.02
CA ARG A 131 -9.80 -5.34 9.48
C ARG A 131 -11.17 -4.79 9.94
N THR A 132 -12.08 -4.54 9.01
CA THR A 132 -13.50 -4.61 9.27
C THR A 132 -13.90 -6.03 8.93
N VAL A 133 -13.63 -6.94 9.88
CA VAL A 133 -14.21 -8.27 9.86
C VAL A 133 -15.72 -8.06 9.90
N PRO A 134 -16.50 -8.48 8.89
CA PRO A 134 -17.94 -8.44 9.02
C PRO A 134 -18.32 -9.38 10.17
N VAL A 135 -18.89 -8.83 11.25
CA VAL A 135 -19.58 -9.67 12.24
C VAL A 135 -20.72 -10.31 11.47
N LYS A 136 -20.68 -11.65 11.34
CA LYS A 136 -21.79 -12.41 10.76
C LYS A 136 -23.08 -11.96 11.46
N LYS A 137 -24.07 -11.55 10.66
CA LYS A 137 -25.41 -11.23 11.14
C LYS A 137 -26.02 -12.41 11.88
#